data_AF-A0A820FPB8-F1
#
_entry.id   AF-A0A820FPB8-F1
#
_cell.length_a   1.000
_cell.length_b   1.000
_cell.length_c   1.000
_cell.angle_alpha   90.00
_cell.angle_beta   90.00
_cell.angle_gamma   90.00
#
_symmetry.space_group_name_H-M   'P 1'
#
loop_
_entity.id
_entity.type
_entity.pdbx_description
1 polymer ?
#
loop_
_entity_poly.entity_id
_entity_poly.type
_entity_poly.pdbx_seq_one_letter_code
_entity_poly.pdbx_strand_id
1 'polypeptide(L)' 'MKHDCIGQNTCENGAKCFQDNLKCPQASICMCPECFYGTQCQFTTKGFGLSLDAVLGYHIRPHVALQHQSSTVQ' A
#
# COMPACT_ATOMS: atom_id res chain seq x y z
N MET A 1 -20.53 -12.86 16.93
CA MET A 1 -19.76 -11.92 17.77
C MET A 1 -19.02 -10.96 16.86
N LYS A 2 -19.11 -9.65 17.10
CA LYS A 2 -18.40 -8.63 16.33
C LYS A 2 -17.14 -8.28 17.12
N HIS A 3 -15.97 -8.61 16.59
CA HIS A 3 -14.68 -8.42 17.25
C HIS A 3 -14.16 -7.03 16.92
N ASP A 4 -14.65 -6.02 17.63
CA ASP A 4 -14.16 -4.65 17.48
C ASP A 4 -12.87 -4.53 18.32
N CYS A 5 -11.73 -4.37 17.65
CA CYS A 5 -10.42 -4.21 18.30
C CYS A 5 -10.42 -2.93 19.13
N ILE A 6 -10.50 -3.09 20.45
CA ILE A 6 -10.81 -2.01 21.39
C ILE A 6 -9.68 -0.97 21.35
N GLY A 7 -9.93 0.20 20.75
CA GLY A 7 -9.04 1.36 20.78
C GLY A 7 -7.76 1.27 19.93
N GLN A 8 -7.49 0.13 19.30
CA GLN A 8 -6.34 -0.09 18.40
C GLN A 8 -6.83 -0.46 17.01
N ASN A 9 -7.65 0.40 16.40
CA ASN A 9 -8.17 0.14 15.06
C ASN A 9 -7.05 0.32 14.03
N THR A 10 -6.12 -0.65 13.99
CA THR A 10 -4.96 -0.70 13.11
C THR A 10 -5.34 -1.17 11.71
N CYS A 11 -6.51 -1.78 11.54
CA CYS A 11 -6.96 -2.28 10.25
C CYS A 11 -7.61 -1.17 9.42
N GLU A 12 -7.03 -0.87 8.26
CA GLU A 12 -7.48 0.15 7.32
C GLU A 12 -8.48 -0.43 6.30
N ASN A 13 -9.02 0.44 5.44
CA ASN A 13 -9.76 0.06 4.22
C ASN A 13 -10.97 -0.88 4.44
N GLY A 14 -11.62 -0.77 5.60
CA GLY A 14 -12.81 -1.57 5.93
C GLY A 14 -12.52 -3.02 6.28
N ALA A 15 -11.27 -3.34 6.62
CA ALA A 15 -10.88 -4.66 7.06
C ALA A 15 -11.55 -5.07 8.39
N LYS A 16 -11.78 -6.37 8.54
CA LYS A 16 -12.28 -6.94 9.80
C LYS A 16 -11.09 -7.23 10.71
N CYS A 17 -11.19 -6.78 11.95
CA CYS A 17 -10.16 -7.02 12.94
C CYS A 17 -10.49 -8.23 13.81
N PHE A 18 -9.47 -9.00 14.18
CA PHE A 18 -9.56 -10.10 15.13
C PHE A 18 -8.42 -9.96 16.14
N GLN A 19 -8.71 -10.23 17.41
CA GLN A 19 -7.73 -10.15 18.49
C GLN A 19 -7.74 -11.43 19.32
N ASP A 20 -6.59 -11.78 19.86
CA ASP A 20 -6.36 -13.00 20.65
C ASP A 20 -7.08 -12.99 22.01
N ASN A 21 -7.14 -11.84 22.68
CA ASN A 21 -7.75 -11.69 23.99
C ASN A 21 -8.60 -10.40 24.10
N LEU A 22 -9.83 -10.52 24.61
CA LEU A 22 -10.75 -9.39 24.76
C LEU A 22 -10.38 -8.40 25.87
N LYS A 23 -9.66 -8.83 26.92
CA LYS A 23 -9.30 -8.01 28.09
C LYS A 23 -7.89 -7.41 27.99
N CYS A 24 -6.95 -8.11 27.36
CA CYS A 24 -5.58 -7.65 27.17
C CYS A 24 -5.05 -8.21 25.84
N PRO A 25 -5.41 -7.60 24.70
CA PRO A 25 -4.98 -8.09 23.40
C PRO A 25 -3.46 -7.94 23.26
N GLN A 26 -2.76 -9.02 22.91
CA GLN A 26 -1.33 -9.00 22.63
C GLN A 26 -1.04 -9.04 21.13
N ALA A 27 -1.98 -9.58 20.35
CA ALA A 27 -1.88 -9.65 18.90
C ALA A 27 -3.24 -9.38 18.24
N SER A 28 -3.21 -8.58 17.17
CA SER A 28 -4.35 -8.37 16.28
C SER A 28 -3.99 -8.81 14.85
N ILE A 29 -4.99 -9.34 14.14
CA ILE A 29 -4.88 -9.69 12.73
C ILE A 29 -6.02 -9.04 11.95
N CYS A 30 -5.68 -8.51 10.78
CA CYS A 30 -6.63 -7.89 9.87
C CYS A 30 -6.99 -8.87 8.75
N MET A 31 -8.29 -9.14 8.59
CA MET A 31 -8.81 -9.81 7.41
C MET A 31 -9.12 -8.76 6.36
N CYS A 32 -8.24 -8.67 5.37
CA CYS A 32 -8.34 -7.69 4.31
C CYS A 32 -9.49 -7.99 3.34
N PRO A 33 -10.24 -6.98 2.91
CA PRO A 33 -11.16 -7.09 1.79
C PRO A 33 -10.41 -7.33 0.48
N GLU A 34 -11.15 -7.69 -0.57
CA GLU A 34 -10.58 -7.90 -1.89
C GLU A 34 -9.77 -6.69 -2.39
N CYS A 35 -8.62 -6.99 -2.99
CA CYS A 35 -7.64 -6.01 -3.48
C CYS A 35 -6.95 -5.18 -2.38
N PHE A 36 -7.02 -5.54 -1.11
CA PHE A 36 -6.22 -4.92 -0.05
C PHE A 36 -5.27 -5.93 0.60
N TYR A 37 -4.10 -5.47 1.04
CA TYR A 37 -3.07 -6.32 1.62
C TYR A 37 -2.13 -5.52 2.55
N GLY A 38 -1.21 -6.25 3.21
CA GLY A 38 -0.35 -5.72 4.26
C GLY A 38 -0.90 -6.05 5.65
N THR A 39 -0.09 -5.85 6.68
CA THR A 39 -0.43 -6.17 8.07
C THR A 39 -1.64 -5.40 8.59
N GLN A 40 -1.90 -4.23 8.02
CA GLN A 40 -3.01 -3.33 8.34
C GLN A 40 -4.01 -3.22 7.20
N CYS A 41 -3.86 -4.01 6.12
CA CYS A 41 -4.61 -3.83 4.88
C CYS A 41 -4.43 -2.43 4.25
N GLN A 42 -3.27 -1.79 4.48
CA GLN A 42 -2.97 -0.42 4.08
C GLN A 42 -2.65 -0.28 2.58
N PHE A 43 -2.29 -1.38 1.92
CA PHE A 43 -1.96 -1.38 0.50
C PHE A 43 -3.12 -1.88 -0.33
N THR A 44 -3.25 -1.36 -1.55
CA THR A 44 -4.28 -1.79 -2.49
C THR A 44 -3.71 -2.18 -3.85
N THR A 45 -4.33 -3.15 -4.51
CA THR A 45 -4.07 -3.49 -5.91
C THR A 45 -5.02 -2.80 -6.89
N LYS A 46 -5.98 -1.98 -6.40
CA LYS A 46 -6.93 -1.23 -7.26
C LYS A 46 -6.30 -0.04 -7.99
N GLY A 47 -5.02 0.21 -7.78
CA GLY A 47 -4.27 1.24 -8.47
C GLY A 47 -2.78 1.06 -8.28
N PHE A 48 -2.00 1.49 -9.28
CA PHE A 48 -0.55 1.54 -9.21
C PHE A 48 -0.13 2.97 -9.49
N GLY A 49 0.44 3.63 -8.47
CA GLY A 49 1.00 4.97 -8.61
C GLY A 49 2.48 4.85 -8.95
N LEU A 50 2.85 5.27 -10.15
CA LEU A 50 4.25 5.48 -10.51
C LEU A 50 4.58 6.95 -10.39
N SER A 51 5.73 7.25 -9.79
CA SER A 51 6.30 8.58 -9.93
C SER A 51 6.78 8.76 -11.37
N LEU A 52 6.77 10.00 -11.86
CA LEU A 52 7.21 10.29 -13.23
C LEU A 52 8.69 9.88 -13.41
N ASP A 53 9.51 10.05 -12.38
CA ASP A 53 10.90 9.57 -12.32
C ASP A 53 11.02 8.05 -12.32
N ALA A 54 10.08 7.28 -11.78
CA ALA A 54 10.10 5.82 -11.89
C ALA A 54 9.86 5.36 -13.35
N VAL A 55 9.04 6.09 -14.10
CA VAL A 55 8.77 5.81 -15.53
C VAL A 55 9.91 6.31 -16.41
N LEU A 56 10.32 7.56 -16.22
CA LEU A 56 11.31 8.21 -17.08
C LEU A 56 12.75 7.87 -16.70
N GLY A 57 13.02 7.53 -15.43
CA GLY A 57 14.36 7.30 -14.90
C GLY A 57 15.11 6.21 -15.65
N TYR A 58 14.42 5.18 -16.15
CA TYR A 58 15.03 4.13 -16.97
C TYR A 58 15.40 4.61 -18.39
N HIS A 59 14.73 5.65 -18.88
CA HIS A 59 14.97 6.23 -20.20
C HIS A 59 15.95 7.40 -20.17
N ILE A 60 16.19 8.02 -19.01
CA ILE A 60 17.14 9.13 -18.85
C ILE A 60 18.57 8.58 -18.91
N ARG A 61 19.35 9.07 -19.87
CA ARG A 61 20.80 8.81 -19.95
C ARG A 61 21.55 9.88 -19.14
N PRO A 62 22.12 9.58 -17.96
CA PRO A 62 22.66 10.61 -17.06
C PRO A 62 23.83 11.41 -17.65
N HIS A 63 24.49 10.87 -18.67
CA HIS A 63 25.63 11.51 -19.35
C HIS A 63 25.23 12.24 -20.64
N VAL A 64 23.93 12.39 -20.91
CA VAL A 64 23.40 13.12 -22.06
C VAL A 64 22.58 14.29 -21.54
N ALA A 65 22.84 15.49 -22.07
CA ALA A 65 22.07 16.66 -21.67
C ALA A 65 20.58 16.49 -21.98
N LEU A 66 19.72 17.09 -21.15
CA LEU A 66 18.26 16.90 -21.24
C LEU A 66 17.70 17.23 -22.63
N GLN A 67 18.17 18.29 -23.29
CA GLN A 67 17.74 18.64 -24.65
C GLN A 67 18.12 17.62 -25.74
N HIS A 68 19.00 16.67 -25.44
CA HIS A 68 19.46 15.61 -26.34
C HIS A 68 18.96 14.21 -25.95
N GLN A 69 18.09 14.12 -24.93
CA GLN A 69 17.41 12.86 -24.60
C GLN A 69 16.41 12.52 -25.70
N SER A 70 16.30 11.25 -26.06
CA SER A 70 15.29 10.75 -26.99
C SER A 70 13.89 10.77 -26.36
N SER A 71 12.88 11.20 -27.11
CA SER A 71 11.49 11.13 -26.63
C SER A 71 11.06 9.68 -26.45
N THR A 72 10.46 9.37 -25.31
CA THR A 72 9.86 8.05 -25.04
C THR A 72 8.41 7.98 -25.54
N VAL A 73 7.78 9.12 -25.79
CA VAL A 73 6.41 9.22 -26.30
C VAL A 73 6.46 9.60 -27.78
N GLN A 74 5.82 8.79 -28.63
CA GLN A 74 5.58 9.05 -30.06
C GLN A 74 4.15 9.56 -30.25
#